data_AF-A0A212S4V2-F1
#
_entry.id   AF-A0A212S4V2-F1
#
_cell.length_a   1.000
_cell.length_b   1.000
_cell.length_c   1.000
_cell.angle_alpha   90.00
_cell.angle_beta   90.00
_cell.angle_gamma   90.00
#
_symmetry.space_group_name_H-M   'P 1'
#
loop_
_entity.id
_entity.type
_entity.pdbx_description
1 polymer ?
#
loop_
_entity_poly.entity_id
_entity_poly.type
_entity_poly.pdbx_seq_one_letter_code
_entity_poly.pdbx_strand_id
1 'polypeptide(L)'
;MFIEGQSQRVVLEWSLPIVHDCLREFYVQYVPLRSASFKQLTQLHFTLWASLVRGDFEAARADEAKLATTAASLGLDVAVCGAANRYVAAELLDLSLRRFRRMPEESKTNNQTLLAILMHLNRNAAPSHASATAFRQAA
;
A
#
# COMPACT_ATOMS: atom_id res chain seq x y z
N MET A 1 15.57 -15.83 31.98
CA MET A 1 15.53 -14.69 31.04
C MET A 1 15.25 -15.28 29.67
N PHE A 2 13.98 -15.49 29.34
CA PHE A 2 13.57 -16.07 28.06
C PHE A 2 13.21 -14.90 27.15
N ILE A 3 14.07 -14.61 26.17
CA ILE A 3 13.70 -13.83 25.00
C ILE A 3 12.95 -14.82 24.12
N GLU A 4 11.65 -15.01 24.38
CA GLU A 4 10.78 -15.59 23.38
C GLU A 4 10.83 -14.66 22.18
N GLY A 5 11.49 -15.13 21.12
CA GLY A 5 11.35 -14.54 19.81
C GLY A 5 9.87 -14.51 19.49
N GLN A 6 9.26 -13.32 19.62
CA GLN A 6 7.91 -13.09 19.16
C GLN A 6 7.95 -13.36 17.66
N SER A 7 7.56 -14.57 17.26
CA SER A 7 7.08 -14.85 15.92
C SER A 7 5.99 -13.81 15.66
N GLN A 8 6.35 -12.76 14.93
CA GLN A 8 5.49 -11.64 14.64
C GLN A 8 4.32 -12.23 13.86
N ARG A 9 3.21 -12.49 14.55
CA ARG A 9 2.04 -13.15 13.97
C ARG A 9 1.64 -12.29 12.77
N VAL A 10 1.52 -12.88 11.59
CA VAL A 10 1.20 -12.12 10.38
C VAL A 10 -0.27 -11.73 10.43
N VAL A 11 -0.55 -10.61 11.11
CA VAL A 11 -1.89 -10.15 11.48
C VAL A 11 -2.79 -9.94 10.27
N LEU A 12 -2.22 -9.47 9.16
CA LEU A 12 -2.97 -9.04 7.97
C LEU A 12 -2.88 -10.02 6.79
N GLU A 13 -2.38 -11.24 6.97
CA GLU A 13 -2.22 -12.19 5.86
C GLU A 13 -3.54 -12.53 5.15
N TRP A 14 -4.64 -12.50 5.90
CA TRP A 14 -5.99 -12.67 5.38
C TRP A 14 -6.41 -11.58 4.37
N SER A 15 -5.72 -10.43 4.35
CA SER A 15 -6.05 -9.27 3.52
C SER A 15 -5.53 -9.39 2.08
N LEU A 16 -4.57 -10.29 1.81
CA LEU A 16 -3.88 -10.35 0.51
C LEU A 16 -4.82 -10.53 -0.69
N PRO A 17 -5.85 -11.39 -0.66
CA PRO A 17 -6.79 -11.47 -1.79
C PRO A 17 -7.50 -10.13 -2.06
N ILE A 18 -7.86 -9.40 -1.01
CA ILE A 18 -8.53 -8.10 -1.12
C ILE A 18 -7.56 -7.05 -1.68
N VAL A 19 -6.31 -7.03 -1.22
CA VAL A 19 -5.26 -6.19 -1.79
C VAL A 19 -5.16 -6.38 -3.30
N HIS A 20 -5.09 -7.64 -3.76
CA HIS A 20 -4.98 -7.95 -5.18
C HIS A 20 -6.19 -7.45 -5.98
N ASP A 21 -7.41 -7.64 -5.46
CA ASP A 21 -8.62 -7.16 -6.11
C ASP A 21 -8.68 -5.62 -6.18
N CYS A 22 -8.36 -4.94 -5.08
CA CYS A 22 -8.29 -3.48 -5.01
C CYS A 22 -7.27 -2.92 -6.03
N LEU A 23 -6.09 -3.53 -6.13
CA LEU A 23 -5.05 -3.07 -7.07
C LEU A 23 -5.51 -3.22 -8.53
N ARG A 24 -6.22 -4.31 -8.86
CA ARG A 24 -6.76 -4.52 -10.21
C ARG A 24 -7.83 -3.49 -10.55
N GLU A 25 -8.76 -3.25 -9.63
CA GLU A 25 -9.82 -2.25 -9.78
C GLU A 25 -9.26 -0.83 -9.88
N PHE A 26 -8.19 -0.53 -9.15
CA PHE A 26 -7.54 0.76 -9.24
C PHE A 26 -6.82 0.94 -10.59
N TYR A 27 -5.96 -0.02 -10.97
CA TYR A 27 -5.10 0.15 -12.14
C TYR A 27 -5.81 0.05 -13.48
N VAL A 28 -7.00 -0.57 -13.56
CA VAL A 28 -7.74 -0.67 -14.83
C VAL A 28 -8.16 0.70 -15.36
N GLN A 29 -8.21 1.72 -14.48
CA GLN A 29 -8.50 3.11 -14.83
C GLN A 29 -7.33 3.80 -15.53
N TYR A 30 -6.10 3.29 -15.38
CA TYR A 30 -4.87 3.90 -15.89
C TYR A 30 -4.20 3.08 -16.99
N VAL A 31 -4.37 1.75 -16.95
CA VAL A 31 -3.66 0.82 -17.84
C VAL A 31 -4.65 -0.21 -18.39
N PRO A 32 -4.64 -0.53 -19.70
CA PRO A 32 -5.58 -1.49 -20.26
C PRO A 32 -5.50 -2.87 -19.60
N LEU A 33 -6.64 -3.39 -19.15
CA LEU A 33 -6.76 -4.62 -18.34
C LEU A 33 -5.99 -5.85 -18.88
N ARG A 34 -5.92 -5.98 -20.20
CA ARG A 34 -5.30 -7.14 -20.87
C ARG A 34 -3.83 -6.91 -21.24
N SER A 35 -3.27 -5.73 -20.96
CA SER A 35 -1.89 -5.40 -21.30
C SER A 35 -0.88 -6.10 -20.39
N ALA A 36 0.33 -6.32 -20.90
CA ALA A 36 1.45 -6.81 -20.10
C ALA A 36 1.79 -5.83 -18.96
N SER A 37 1.75 -4.52 -19.25
CA SER A 37 1.97 -3.45 -18.28
C SER A 37 1.00 -3.51 -17.10
N PHE A 38 -0.28 -3.76 -17.34
CA PHE A 38 -1.28 -3.91 -16.27
C PHE A 38 -0.93 -5.09 -15.34
N LYS A 39 -0.59 -6.25 -15.93
CA LYS A 39 -0.21 -7.45 -15.17
C LYS A 39 1.04 -7.20 -14.34
N GLN A 40 2.06 -6.61 -14.94
CA GLN A 40 3.33 -6.33 -14.29
C GLN A 40 3.17 -5.34 -13.13
N LEU A 41 2.47 -4.23 -13.37
CA LEU A 41 2.26 -3.19 -12.37
C LEU A 41 1.45 -3.70 -11.17
N THR A 42 0.35 -4.41 -11.44
CA THR A 42 -0.47 -5.04 -10.40
C THR A 42 0.34 -6.07 -9.60
N GLN A 43 1.14 -6.90 -10.28
CA GLN A 43 1.94 -7.93 -9.62
C GLN A 43 3.02 -7.32 -8.72
N LEU A 44 3.75 -6.31 -9.21
CA LEU A 44 4.78 -5.62 -8.41
C LEU A 44 4.17 -4.95 -7.18
N HIS A 45 3.04 -4.29 -7.36
CA HIS A 45 2.37 -3.63 -6.25
C HIS A 45 1.78 -4.62 -5.24
N PHE A 46 1.28 -5.77 -5.72
CA PHE A 46 0.86 -6.86 -4.84
C PHE A 46 2.04 -7.44 -4.05
N THR A 47 3.20 -7.64 -4.69
CA THR A 47 4.41 -8.11 -4.01
C THR A 47 4.85 -7.13 -2.91
N LEU A 48 4.84 -5.83 -3.19
CA LEU A 48 5.07 -4.78 -2.18
C LEU A 48 4.16 -4.95 -0.97
N TRP A 49 2.85 -5.07 -1.20
CA TRP A 49 1.89 -5.26 -0.10
C TRP A 49 2.07 -6.59 0.64
N ALA A 50 2.45 -7.67 -0.06
CA ALA A 50 2.75 -8.94 0.58
C ALA A 50 3.95 -8.83 1.54
N SER A 51 4.99 -8.09 1.15
CA SER A 51 6.15 -7.79 2.01
C SER A 51 5.74 -6.94 3.22
N LEU A 52 4.94 -5.89 3.01
CA LEU A 52 4.44 -5.00 4.07
C LEU A 52 3.55 -5.74 5.09
N VAL A 53 2.62 -6.56 4.61
CA VAL A 53 1.71 -7.35 5.46
C VAL A 53 2.47 -8.34 6.34
N ARG A 54 3.57 -8.92 5.83
CA ARG A 54 4.44 -9.84 6.55
C ARG A 54 5.44 -9.15 7.49
N GLY A 55 5.50 -7.82 7.46
CA GLY A 55 6.47 -7.04 8.25
C GLY A 55 7.89 -7.06 7.68
N ASP A 56 8.09 -7.54 6.45
CA ASP A 56 9.39 -7.52 5.77
C ASP A 56 9.60 -6.16 5.10
N PHE A 57 9.97 -5.17 5.92
CA PHE A 57 10.14 -3.78 5.48
C PHE A 57 11.37 -3.59 4.58
N GLU A 58 12.37 -4.47 4.66
CA GLU A 58 13.53 -4.41 3.77
C GLU A 58 13.15 -4.92 2.37
N ALA A 59 12.43 -6.04 2.27
CA ALA A 59 11.87 -6.48 0.99
C ALA A 59 10.88 -5.45 0.42
N ALA A 60 10.00 -4.88 1.27
CA ALA A 60 9.06 -3.86 0.86
C ALA A 60 9.75 -2.64 0.22
N ARG A 61 10.87 -2.18 0.79
CA ARG A 61 11.64 -1.06 0.21
C ARG A 61 12.19 -1.39 -1.18
N ALA A 62 12.70 -2.60 -1.38
CA ALA A 62 13.19 -3.04 -2.68
C ALA A 62 12.05 -3.16 -3.71
N ASP A 63 10.88 -3.65 -3.28
CA ASP A 63 9.69 -3.77 -4.12
C ASP A 63 9.10 -2.41 -4.48
N GLU A 64 9.10 -1.45 -3.54
CA GLU A 64 8.70 -0.06 -3.78
C GLU A 64 9.57 0.61 -4.85
N ALA A 65 10.89 0.45 -4.77
CA ALA A 65 11.81 0.99 -5.78
C ALA A 65 11.58 0.39 -7.18
N LYS A 66 11.34 -0.93 -7.26
CA LYS A 66 11.00 -1.61 -8.52
C LYS A 66 9.66 -1.14 -9.08
N LEU A 67 8.66 -0.98 -8.21
CA LEU A 67 7.34 -0.47 -8.58
C LEU A 67 7.44 0.95 -9.12
N ALA A 68 8.16 1.85 -8.44
CA ALA A 68 8.36 3.23 -8.87
C ALA A 68 9.09 3.32 -10.21
N THR A 69 10.15 2.53 -10.40
CA THR A 69 10.89 2.46 -11.67
C THR A 69 9.99 1.98 -12.81
N THR A 70 9.19 0.94 -12.56
CA THR A 70 8.27 0.38 -13.56
C THR A 70 7.16 1.37 -13.90
N ALA A 71 6.53 1.99 -12.90
CA ALA A 71 5.51 3.02 -13.09
C ALA A 71 6.04 4.20 -13.92
N ALA A 72 7.24 4.68 -13.63
CA ALA A 72 7.90 5.73 -14.40
C ALA A 72 8.14 5.32 -15.86
N SER A 73 8.59 4.08 -16.11
CA SER A 73 8.79 3.57 -17.47
C SER A 73 7.50 3.45 -18.29
N LEU A 74 6.35 3.36 -17.61
CA LEU A 74 5.01 3.35 -18.19
C LEU A 74 4.40 4.76 -18.32
N GLY A 75 5.14 5.81 -17.93
CA GLY A 75 4.65 7.19 -17.95
C GLY A 75 3.60 7.50 -16.88
N LEU A 76 3.50 6.70 -15.83
CA LEU A 76 2.58 6.96 -14.72
C LEU A 76 3.21 7.95 -13.74
N ASP A 77 2.40 8.91 -13.29
CA ASP A 77 2.78 9.83 -12.22
C ASP A 77 3.04 9.05 -10.92
N VAL A 78 4.07 9.46 -10.18
CA VAL A 78 4.43 8.94 -8.85
C VAL A 78 3.23 9.01 -7.90
N ALA A 79 2.35 10.01 -8.07
CA ALA A 79 1.14 10.14 -7.28
C ALA A 79 0.16 8.96 -7.46
N VAL A 80 0.18 8.25 -8.60
CA VAL A 80 -0.73 7.13 -8.90
C VAL A 80 -0.48 5.94 -7.98
N CYS A 81 0.78 5.55 -7.77
CA CYS A 81 1.11 4.46 -6.85
C CYS A 81 0.77 4.83 -5.40
N GLY A 82 1.01 6.09 -5.00
CA GLY A 82 0.59 6.59 -3.70
C GLY A 82 -0.94 6.58 -3.52
N ALA A 83 -1.70 6.91 -4.57
CA ALA A 83 -3.15 6.84 -4.55
C ALA A 83 -3.67 5.40 -4.44
N ALA A 84 -3.06 4.45 -5.16
CA ALA A 84 -3.37 3.02 -5.04
C ALA A 84 -3.13 2.51 -3.60
N ASN A 85 -2.04 2.92 -2.97
CA ASN A 85 -1.75 2.57 -1.57
C ASN A 85 -2.84 3.07 -0.61
N ARG A 86 -3.27 4.33 -0.77
CA ARG A 86 -4.36 4.90 0.04
C ARG A 86 -5.69 4.18 -0.21
N TYR A 87 -5.97 3.82 -1.46
CA TYR A 87 -7.17 3.07 -1.83
C TYR A 87 -7.20 1.71 -1.12
N VAL A 88 -6.15 0.90 -1.26
CA VAL A 88 -6.03 -0.40 -0.59
C VAL A 88 -6.17 -0.25 0.92
N ALA A 89 -5.46 0.69 1.54
CA ALA A 89 -5.51 0.88 2.98
C ALA A 89 -6.90 1.27 3.50
N ALA A 90 -7.63 2.12 2.76
CA ALA A 90 -8.99 2.49 3.12
C ALA A 90 -9.94 1.29 3.07
N GLU A 91 -9.86 0.48 2.01
CA GLU A 91 -10.65 -0.75 1.87
C GLU A 91 -10.34 -1.77 2.98
N LEU A 92 -9.07 -1.96 3.31
CA LEU A 92 -8.67 -2.86 4.40
C LEU A 92 -9.12 -2.37 5.78
N LEU A 93 -9.11 -1.06 6.01
CA LEU A 93 -9.59 -0.47 7.26
C LEU A 93 -11.10 -0.69 7.42
N ASP A 94 -11.89 -0.36 6.40
CA ASP A 94 -13.34 -0.56 6.43
C ASP A 94 -13.69 -2.05 6.60
N LEU A 95 -13.00 -2.92 5.86
CA LEU A 95 -13.20 -4.37 5.98
C LEU A 95 -12.81 -4.91 7.36
N SER A 96 -11.70 -4.44 7.94
CA SER A 96 -11.28 -4.81 9.30
C SER A 96 -12.36 -4.44 10.32
N LEU A 97 -12.90 -3.23 10.25
CA LEU A 97 -13.96 -2.75 11.14
C LEU A 97 -15.25 -3.55 10.99
N ARG A 98 -15.64 -3.91 9.76
CA ARG A 98 -16.86 -4.71 9.50
C ARG A 98 -16.69 -6.16 9.91
N ARG A 99 -15.60 -6.80 9.48
CA ARG A 99 -15.32 -8.23 9.70
C ARG A 99 -15.10 -8.57 11.16
N PHE A 100 -14.38 -7.71 11.89
CA PHE A 100 -13.99 -7.93 13.29
C PHE A 100 -14.84 -7.11 14.27
N ARG A 101 -16.04 -6.67 13.88
CA ARG A 101 -16.95 -5.87 14.72
C ARG A 101 -17.22 -6.50 16.10
N ARG A 102 -17.26 -7.83 16.20
CA ARG A 102 -17.50 -8.57 17.45
C ARG A 102 -16.21 -8.95 18.19
N MET A 103 -15.05 -8.60 17.64
CA MET A 103 -13.71 -8.93 18.14
C MET A 103 -12.87 -7.65 18.15
N PRO A 104 -13.18 -6.69 19.05
CA PRO A 104 -12.63 -5.34 19.00
C PRO A 104 -11.10 -5.30 19.17
N GLU A 105 -10.52 -6.22 19.96
CA GLU A 105 -9.07 -6.31 20.11
C GLU A 105 -8.38 -6.74 18.81
N GLU A 106 -8.97 -7.68 18.06
CA GLU A 106 -8.44 -8.08 16.75
C GLU A 106 -8.54 -6.94 15.74
N SER A 107 -9.67 -6.23 15.71
CA SER A 107 -9.84 -5.04 14.86
C SER A 107 -8.81 -3.96 15.21
N LYS A 108 -8.57 -3.72 16.50
CA LYS A 108 -7.54 -2.77 16.98
C LYS A 108 -6.15 -3.19 16.53
N THR A 109 -5.77 -4.45 16.70
CA THR A 109 -4.46 -4.96 16.26
C THR A 109 -4.30 -4.82 14.74
N ASN A 110 -5.30 -5.22 13.95
CA ASN A 110 -5.30 -5.05 12.49
C ASN A 110 -5.10 -3.59 12.09
N ASN A 111 -5.83 -2.67 12.72
CA ASN A 111 -5.78 -1.25 12.39
C ASN A 111 -4.44 -0.62 12.81
N GLN A 112 -3.85 -1.05 13.92
CA GLN A 112 -2.49 -0.65 14.33
C GLN A 112 -1.44 -1.13 13.32
N THR A 113 -1.54 -2.37 12.84
CA THR A 113 -0.65 -2.89 11.79
C THR A 113 -0.81 -2.12 10.48
N LEU A 114 -2.05 -1.83 10.05
CA LEU A 114 -2.32 -1.01 8.86
C LEU A 114 -1.73 0.39 8.99
N LEU A 115 -1.83 1.01 10.17
CA LEU A 115 -1.23 2.32 10.44
C LEU A 115 0.30 2.26 10.33
N ALA A 116 0.94 1.22 10.87
CA ALA A 116 2.39 1.04 10.75
C ALA A 116 2.83 0.91 9.28
N ILE A 117 2.08 0.16 8.47
CA ILE A 117 2.31 0.04 7.02
C ILE A 117 2.19 1.40 6.33
N LEU A 118 1.13 2.16 6.61
CA LEU A 118 0.92 3.48 6.03
C LEU A 118 2.03 4.48 6.42
N MET A 119 2.49 4.42 7.66
CA MET A 119 3.63 5.24 8.11
C MET A 119 4.92 4.87 7.37
N HIS A 120 5.15 3.58 7.09
CA HIS A 120 6.29 3.13 6.30
C HIS A 120 6.22 3.67 4.87
N LEU A 121 5.08 3.50 4.20
CA LEU A 121 4.84 4.00 2.84
C LEU A 121 5.01 5.53 2.74
N ASN A 122 4.50 6.28 3.72
CA ASN A 122 4.63 7.74 3.72
C ASN A 122 6.05 8.24 3.99
N ARG A 123 6.87 7.49 4.74
CA ARG A 123 8.26 7.88 5.02
C ARG A 123 9.14 7.77 3.78
N ASN A 124 8.82 6.85 2.88
CA ASN A 124 9.58 6.58 1.66
C ASN A 124 9.04 7.31 0.43
N ALA A 125 7.83 7.89 0.52
CA ALA A 125 7.35 8.84 -0.48
C ALA A 125 8.32 10.03 -0.51
N ALA A 126 9.13 10.12 -1.57
CA ALA A 126 10.06 11.24 -1.78
C ALA A 126 9.31 12.57 -1.56
N PRO A 127 9.96 13.60 -0.98
CA PRO A 127 9.32 14.89 -0.78
C PRO A 127 8.81 15.40 -2.14
N SER A 128 7.49 15.55 -2.27
CA SER A 128 6.90 16.14 -3.46
C SER A 128 7.34 17.61 -3.51
N HIS A 129 8.39 17.92 -4.27
CA HIS A 129 8.64 19.29 -4.70
C HIS A 129 7.65 19.63 -5.82
N ALA A 130 6.41 19.97 -5.44
CA ALA A 130 5.41 20.69 -6.23
C ALA A 130 4.21 20.99 -5.30
N SER A 131 3.74 22.20 -5.03
CA SER A 131 4.08 23.54 -5.52
C SER A 131 3.63 24.55 -4.45
N ALA A 132 4.55 25.21 -3.77
CA ALA A 132 4.25 26.36 -2.89
C ALA A 132 4.18 27.68 -3.67
N THR A 133 3.73 27.64 -4.92
CA THR A 133 3.72 28.78 -5.84
C THR A 133 2.38 28.91 -6.55
N ALA A 134 1.30 29.12 -5.80
CA ALA A 134 0.04 29.64 -6.35
C ALA A 134 -0.88 30.20 -5.26
N PHE A 135 -0.39 31.11 -4.40
CA PHE A 135 -1.24 32.07 -3.68
C PHE A 135 -0.46 33.38 -3.46
N ARG A 136 -0.07 34.00 -4.57
CA ARG A 136 0.15 35.45 -4.65
C ARG A 136 -0.51 35.92 -5.94
N GLN A 137 -1.80 36.19 -5.87
CA GLN A 137 -2.52 37.22 -6.61
C GLN A 137 -4.02 37.10 -6.27
N ALA A 138 -4.42 37.81 -5.23
CA ALA A 138 -5.75 38.42 -5.05
C ALA A 138 -5.84 38.98 -3.62
N ALA A 139 -5.28 40.16 -3.42
CA ALA A 139 -5.69 41.20 -2.46
C ALA A 139 -4.74 42.40 -2.60
#